data_AF-A0A644X294-F1
#
_entry.id   AF-A0A644X294-F1
#
_cell.length_a   1.000
_cell.length_b   1.000
_cell.length_c   1.000
_cell.angle_alpha   90.00
_cell.angle_beta   90.00
_cell.angle_gamma   90.00
#
_symmetry.space_group_name_H-M   'P 1'
#
loop_
_entity.id
_entity.type
_entity.pdbx_description
1 polymer ?
#
loop_
_entity_poly.entity_id
_entity_poly.type
_entity_poly.pdbx_seq_one_letter_code
_entity_poly.pdbx_strand_id
1 'polypeptide(L)'
;MEWSRTKSILIFVLLVIDIFLYYNLERTKAQKFDLPEEYVRDAVAALEKRGVTVEEGAMPNRRISLPVAEIDSKELLYPVARAALGDDTLQPEVGEEGIRFSNDAGEFILLTDTDFTFKPFGEKPDFGNILKIAGYDKHSYQEDTAGGIRILIGGVKVEGCGVTYEDGVYTGTLINPQQATLKYVGLIDPVNALLNFADYADKAGLGAQAVTSVESIYALEQEGLFKVLTAEPAYKITSNKTAYLVAAVSGEVKIYVNS
;
A
#
# COMPACT_ATOMS: atom_id res chain seq x y z
N MET A 1 -34.05 2.84 -48.10
CA MET A 1 -34.42 3.30 -46.74
C MET A 1 -34.21 2.22 -45.66
N GLU A 2 -33.77 1.00 -46.00
CA GLU A 2 -33.60 -0.13 -45.05
C GLU A 2 -32.20 -0.24 -44.43
N TRP A 3 -31.18 0.40 -45.02
CA TRP A 3 -29.79 0.33 -44.56
C TRP A 3 -29.55 0.99 -43.19
N SER A 4 -30.34 2.02 -42.83
CA SER A 4 -30.25 2.68 -41.52
C SER A 4 -30.87 1.85 -40.40
N ARG A 5 -31.93 1.07 -40.68
CA ARG A 5 -32.54 0.15 -39.71
C ARG A 5 -31.61 -1.02 -39.41
N THR A 6 -30.99 -1.63 -40.42
CA THR A 6 -30.05 -2.74 -40.22
C THR A 6 -28.82 -2.32 -39.42
N LYS A 7 -28.25 -1.13 -39.68
CA LYS A 7 -27.15 -0.57 -38.87
C LYS A 7 -27.54 -0.32 -37.42
N SER A 8 -28.74 0.21 -37.19
CA SER A 8 -29.23 0.48 -35.84
C SER A 8 -29.47 -0.79 -35.03
N ILE A 9 -30.00 -1.84 -35.68
CA ILE A 9 -30.17 -3.16 -35.06
C ILE A 9 -28.81 -3.78 -34.73
N LEU A 10 -27.83 -3.68 -35.64
CA LEU A 10 -26.49 -4.21 -35.41
C LEU A 10 -25.80 -3.53 -34.21
N ILE A 11 -25.88 -2.19 -34.12
CA ILE A 11 -25.33 -1.41 -33.00
C ILE A 11 -26.02 -1.80 -31.69
N PHE A 12 -27.34 -1.97 -31.71
CA PHE A 12 -28.09 -2.37 -30.52
C PHE A 12 -27.70 -3.77 -30.02
N VAL A 13 -27.51 -4.72 -30.93
CA VAL A 13 -27.05 -6.08 -30.59
C VAL A 13 -25.64 -6.06 -30.00
N LEU A 14 -24.71 -5.30 -30.60
CA LEU A 14 -23.36 -5.10 -30.07
C LEU A 14 -23.38 -4.51 -28.66
N LEU A 15 -24.18 -3.48 -28.44
CA LEU A 15 -24.31 -2.82 -27.14
C LEU A 15 -24.88 -3.77 -26.06
N VAL A 16 -25.88 -4.57 -26.41
CA VAL A 16 -26.44 -5.59 -25.50
C VAL A 16 -25.39 -6.65 -25.17
N ILE A 17 -24.60 -7.09 -26.16
CA ILE A 17 -23.52 -8.07 -25.95
C ILE A 17 -22.43 -7.47 -25.05
N ASP A 18 -22.03 -6.21 -25.26
CA ASP A 18 -21.04 -5.53 -24.42
C ASP A 18 -21.52 -5.35 -22.98
N ILE A 19 -22.78 -4.96 -22.77
CA ILE A 19 -23.38 -4.89 -21.43
C ILE A 19 -23.42 -6.28 -20.79
N PHE A 20 -23.80 -7.31 -21.55
CA PHE A 20 -23.87 -8.68 -21.04
C PHE A 20 -22.49 -9.23 -20.69
N LEU A 21 -21.48 -8.95 -21.51
CA LEU A 21 -20.08 -9.28 -21.23
C LEU A 21 -19.59 -8.54 -19.99
N TYR A 22 -19.84 -7.24 -19.89
CA TYR A 22 -19.50 -6.42 -18.72
C TYR A 22 -20.13 -6.99 -17.44
N TYR A 23 -21.43 -7.29 -17.48
CA TYR A 23 -22.15 -7.87 -16.34
C TYR A 23 -21.63 -9.25 -15.93
N ASN A 24 -21.32 -10.12 -16.90
CA ASN A 24 -20.72 -11.43 -16.62
C ASN A 24 -19.30 -11.30 -16.10
N LEU A 25 -18.53 -10.33 -16.60
CA LEU A 25 -17.18 -10.05 -16.13
C LEU A 25 -17.21 -9.57 -14.68
N GLU A 26 -18.13 -8.67 -14.34
CA GLU A 26 -18.36 -8.21 -12.97
C GLU A 26 -18.78 -9.36 -12.04
N ARG A 27 -19.75 -10.19 -12.44
CA ARG A 27 -20.16 -11.36 -11.64
C ARG A 27 -19.04 -12.38 -11.44
N THR A 28 -18.28 -12.65 -12.50
CA THR A 28 -17.16 -13.59 -12.43
C THR A 28 -16.02 -13.05 -11.56
N LYS A 29 -15.79 -11.72 -11.57
CA LYS A 29 -14.86 -11.06 -10.65
C LYS A 29 -15.37 -11.16 -9.20
N ALA A 30 -16.63 -10.80 -8.94
CA ALA A 30 -17.22 -10.86 -7.60
C ALA A 30 -17.13 -12.28 -7.02
N GLN A 31 -17.51 -13.32 -7.78
CA GLN A 31 -17.43 -14.70 -7.29
C GLN A 31 -16.01 -15.24 -7.06
N LYS A 32 -15.00 -14.72 -7.77
CA LYS A 32 -13.61 -15.14 -7.59
C LYS A 32 -12.93 -14.47 -6.40
N PHE A 33 -13.38 -13.26 -6.05
CA PHE A 33 -12.77 -12.46 -5.00
C PHE A 33 -13.57 -12.41 -3.70
N ASP A 34 -14.89 -12.59 -3.73
CA ASP A 34 -15.67 -12.62 -2.49
C ASP A 34 -15.44 -13.95 -1.74
N LEU A 35 -15.25 -13.86 -0.43
CA LEU A 35 -15.19 -15.02 0.45
C LEU A 35 -16.62 -15.49 0.74
N PRO A 36 -16.90 -16.81 0.69
CA PRO A 36 -18.19 -17.33 1.10
C PRO A 36 -18.48 -16.98 2.56
N GLU A 37 -19.68 -16.44 2.85
CA GLU A 37 -20.07 -16.06 4.21
C GLU A 37 -20.00 -17.23 5.20
N GLU A 38 -20.36 -18.43 4.76
CA GLU A 38 -20.26 -19.66 5.56
C GLU A 38 -18.81 -19.97 5.96
N TYR A 39 -17.86 -19.78 5.02
CA TYR A 39 -16.44 -19.99 5.27
C TYR A 39 -15.89 -19.01 6.30
N VAL A 40 -16.28 -17.73 6.21
CA VAL A 40 -15.91 -16.70 7.18
C VAL A 40 -16.49 -17.03 8.56
N ARG A 41 -17.78 -17.37 8.63
CA ARG A 41 -18.46 -17.69 9.89
C ARG A 41 -17.86 -18.90 10.60
N ASP A 42 -17.61 -19.98 9.85
CA ASP A 42 -17.05 -21.21 10.42
C ASP A 42 -15.62 -20.98 10.95
N ALA A 43 -14.85 -20.13 10.27
CA ALA A 43 -13.52 -19.74 10.72
C ALA A 43 -13.56 -18.85 11.97
N VAL A 44 -14.45 -17.86 12.03
CA VAL A 44 -14.65 -17.03 13.24
C VAL A 44 -15.02 -17.90 14.44
N ALA A 45 -15.93 -18.87 14.26
CA ALA A 45 -16.28 -19.81 15.32
C ALA A 45 -15.10 -20.70 15.75
N ALA A 46 -14.17 -21.02 14.84
CA ALA A 46 -12.95 -21.74 15.18
C ALA A 46 -11.93 -20.86 15.93
N LEU A 47 -11.84 -19.57 15.59
CA LEU A 47 -11.00 -18.59 16.27
C LEU A 47 -11.47 -18.34 17.71
N GLU A 48 -12.78 -18.23 17.92
CA GLU A 48 -13.36 -18.04 19.26
C GLU A 48 -13.00 -19.19 20.21
N LYS A 49 -13.00 -20.43 19.72
CA LYS A 49 -12.56 -21.61 20.49
C LYS A 49 -11.09 -21.54 20.91
N ARG A 50 -10.27 -20.76 20.20
CA ARG A 50 -8.85 -20.51 20.47
C ARG A 50 -8.61 -19.23 21.28
N GLY A 51 -9.68 -18.62 21.81
CA GLY A 51 -9.58 -17.38 22.60
C GLY A 51 -9.35 -16.12 21.77
N VAL A 52 -9.57 -16.18 20.45
CA VAL A 52 -9.51 -15.01 19.56
C VAL A 52 -10.92 -14.63 19.15
N THR A 53 -11.42 -13.50 19.65
CA THR A 53 -12.72 -12.95 19.25
C THR A 53 -12.51 -11.93 18.13
N VAL A 54 -13.36 -11.96 17.10
CA VAL A 54 -13.27 -11.04 15.95
C VAL A 54 -14.49 -10.12 15.98
N GLU A 55 -14.27 -8.80 15.98
CA GLU A 55 -15.37 -7.83 15.95
C GLU A 55 -16.15 -7.88 14.63
N GLU A 56 -17.44 -7.57 14.70
CA GLU A 56 -18.29 -7.53 13.52
C GLU A 56 -17.79 -6.46 12.54
N GLY A 57 -17.56 -6.85 11.28
CA GLY A 57 -17.00 -5.96 10.25
C GLY A 57 -15.49 -5.75 10.32
N ALA A 58 -14.78 -6.34 11.30
CA ALA A 58 -13.31 -6.31 11.33
C ALA A 58 -12.67 -7.06 10.16
N MET A 59 -13.40 -8.03 9.58
CA MET A 59 -12.89 -8.92 8.56
C MET A 59 -13.26 -8.46 7.14
N PRO A 60 -12.29 -8.39 6.20
CA PRO A 60 -12.59 -8.11 4.82
C PRO A 60 -13.24 -9.32 4.15
N ASN A 61 -14.36 -9.09 3.47
CA ASN A 61 -15.10 -10.14 2.74
C ASN A 61 -14.48 -10.48 1.38
N ARG A 62 -13.29 -9.94 1.07
CA ARG A 62 -12.64 -10.08 -0.23
C ARG A 62 -11.24 -10.64 -0.10
N ARG A 63 -10.93 -11.60 -0.97
CA ARG A 63 -9.59 -12.05 -1.30
C ARG A 63 -8.84 -10.91 -1.98
N ILE A 64 -7.58 -10.75 -1.61
CA ILE A 64 -6.69 -9.84 -2.29
C ILE A 64 -6.03 -10.55 -3.47
N SER A 65 -5.79 -9.80 -4.54
CA SER A 65 -4.93 -10.22 -5.64
C SER A 65 -3.94 -9.09 -5.89
N LEU A 66 -2.98 -8.99 -4.97
CA LEU A 66 -1.92 -8.00 -5.00
C LEU A 66 -0.63 -8.66 -5.49
N PRO A 67 0.10 -8.06 -6.43
CA PRO A 67 1.43 -8.56 -6.79
C PRO A 67 2.43 -8.29 -5.66
N VAL A 68 3.54 -9.03 -5.62
CA VAL A 68 4.76 -8.57 -4.95
C VAL A 68 5.43 -7.53 -5.84
N ALA A 69 5.91 -6.44 -5.26
CA ALA A 69 6.52 -5.33 -5.98
C ALA A 69 8.00 -5.18 -5.59
N GLU A 70 8.91 -5.35 -6.54
CA GLU A 70 10.34 -5.13 -6.36
C GLU A 70 10.72 -3.75 -6.93
N ILE A 71 11.31 -2.87 -6.10
CA ILE A 71 11.58 -1.47 -6.42
C ILE A 71 13.08 -1.21 -6.28
N ASP A 72 13.69 -0.66 -7.32
CA ASP A 72 15.06 -0.15 -7.24
C ASP A 72 15.07 1.16 -6.44
N SER A 73 15.76 1.17 -5.30
CA SER A 73 15.82 2.34 -4.43
C SER A 73 16.96 3.30 -4.80
N LYS A 74 17.81 2.94 -5.77
CA LYS A 74 18.97 3.75 -6.12
C LYS A 74 18.56 5.12 -6.66
N GLU A 75 19.00 6.17 -5.98
CA GLU A 75 18.76 7.58 -6.37
C GLU A 75 17.26 7.93 -6.52
N LEU A 76 16.38 7.13 -5.89
CA LEU A 76 14.93 7.23 -6.00
C LEU A 76 14.39 8.62 -5.64
N LEU A 77 15.04 9.26 -4.67
CA LEU A 77 14.62 10.55 -4.13
C LEU A 77 15.30 11.76 -4.78
N TYR A 78 16.25 11.57 -5.69
CA TYR A 78 16.91 12.70 -6.37
C TYR A 78 15.92 13.57 -7.15
N PRO A 79 14.97 13.00 -7.92
CA PRO A 79 13.92 13.79 -8.58
C PRO A 79 13.02 14.52 -7.57
N VAL A 80 12.75 13.93 -6.41
CA VAL A 80 11.93 14.54 -5.35
C VAL A 80 12.65 15.73 -4.73
N ALA A 81 13.94 15.59 -4.40
CA ALA A 81 14.74 16.67 -3.84
C ALA A 81 14.85 17.86 -4.81
N ARG A 82 15.09 17.59 -6.10
CA ARG A 82 15.14 18.62 -7.16
C ARG A 82 13.80 19.31 -7.35
N ALA A 83 12.71 18.55 -7.40
CA ALA A 83 11.36 19.09 -7.50
C ALA A 83 10.97 19.95 -6.28
N ALA A 84 11.38 19.53 -5.08
CA ALA A 84 11.10 20.25 -3.83
C ALA A 84 11.84 21.59 -3.77
N LEU A 85 13.05 21.64 -4.29
CA LEU A 85 13.89 22.85 -4.34
C LEU A 85 13.69 23.68 -5.61
N GLY A 86 12.94 23.16 -6.59
CA GLY A 86 12.65 23.84 -7.86
C GLY A 86 13.83 24.00 -8.81
N ASP A 87 14.87 23.18 -8.66
CA ASP A 87 16.09 23.24 -9.48
C ASP A 87 16.61 21.84 -9.83
N ASP A 88 16.40 21.44 -11.09
CA ASP A 88 16.81 20.15 -11.64
C ASP A 88 18.33 20.01 -11.82
N THR A 89 19.09 21.12 -11.72
CA THR A 89 20.54 21.14 -11.91
C THR A 89 21.33 20.98 -10.62
N LEU A 90 20.63 20.94 -9.47
CA LEU A 90 21.26 20.78 -8.17
C LEU A 90 22.09 19.50 -8.10
N GLN A 91 23.32 19.68 -7.64
CA GLN A 91 24.24 18.60 -7.37
C GLN A 91 24.13 18.20 -5.89
N PRO A 92 24.12 16.90 -5.59
CA PRO A 92 24.15 16.41 -4.22
C PRO A 92 25.48 16.74 -3.55
N GLU A 93 25.41 17.16 -2.29
CA GLU A 93 26.56 17.27 -1.39
C GLU A 93 26.51 16.11 -0.39
N VAL A 94 27.63 15.39 -0.23
CA VAL A 94 27.73 14.32 0.78
C VAL A 94 28.06 14.95 2.13
N GLY A 95 27.10 14.91 3.06
CA GLY A 95 27.25 15.40 4.43
C GLY A 95 27.43 14.28 5.46
N GLU A 96 27.54 14.65 6.73
CA GLU A 96 27.66 13.69 7.84
C GLU A 96 26.35 12.90 8.09
N GLU A 97 25.19 13.54 7.87
CA GLU A 97 23.86 12.97 8.13
C GLU A 97 23.24 12.29 6.90
N GLY A 98 23.88 12.36 5.73
CA GLY A 98 23.35 11.83 4.48
C GLY A 98 23.68 12.67 3.25
N ILE A 99 22.89 12.52 2.19
CA ILE A 99 23.06 13.29 0.95
C ILE A 99 22.18 14.52 1.01
N ARG A 100 22.77 15.70 0.89
CA ARG A 100 22.11 17.00 1.03
C ARG A 100 21.94 17.69 -0.32
N PHE A 101 20.78 18.30 -0.50
CA PHE A 101 20.48 19.27 -1.55
C PHE A 101 19.99 20.55 -0.87
N SER A 102 20.51 21.72 -1.26
CA SER A 102 20.07 22.98 -0.68
C SER A 102 20.18 24.13 -1.67
N ASN A 103 19.23 25.05 -1.59
CA ASN A 103 19.25 26.33 -2.30
C ASN A 103 18.42 27.37 -1.51
N ASP A 104 18.08 28.48 -2.15
CA ASP A 104 17.29 29.55 -1.53
C ASP A 104 15.86 29.10 -1.12
N ALA A 105 15.34 28.01 -1.67
CA ALA A 105 14.01 27.48 -1.37
C ALA A 105 13.99 26.57 -0.13
N GLY A 106 15.14 26.03 0.31
CA GLY A 106 15.19 25.14 1.45
C GLY A 106 16.36 24.16 1.44
N GLU A 107 16.21 23.15 2.29
CA GLU A 107 17.17 22.08 2.49
C GLU A 107 16.47 20.72 2.47
N PHE A 108 16.95 19.81 1.63
CA PHE A 108 16.49 18.44 1.51
C PHE A 108 17.64 17.49 1.87
N ILE A 109 17.44 16.59 2.83
CA ILE A 109 18.44 15.63 3.28
C ILE A 109 17.89 14.22 3.06
N LEU A 110 18.65 13.41 2.34
CA LEU A 110 18.43 11.97 2.17
C LEU A 110 19.18 11.24 3.27
N LEU A 111 18.43 10.71 4.23
CA LEU A 111 18.98 9.90 5.34
C LEU A 111 19.35 8.51 4.84
N THR A 112 18.50 7.96 3.97
CA THR A 112 18.71 6.69 3.26
C THR A 112 18.29 6.85 1.79
N ASP A 113 18.26 5.76 1.04
CA ASP A 113 17.74 5.76 -0.34
C ASP A 113 16.22 6.01 -0.40
N THR A 114 15.50 5.90 0.72
CA THR A 114 14.03 6.10 0.81
C THR A 114 13.59 7.10 1.86
N ASP A 115 14.40 7.35 2.87
CA ASP A 115 14.05 8.20 4.00
C ASP A 115 14.66 9.58 3.83
N PHE A 116 13.88 10.60 4.16
CA PHE A 116 14.29 11.98 3.97
C PHE A 116 13.75 12.92 5.02
N THR A 117 14.40 14.08 5.07
CA THR A 117 13.87 15.29 5.69
C THR A 117 13.91 16.44 4.69
N PHE A 118 12.90 17.29 4.71
CA PHE A 118 12.85 18.49 3.88
C PHE A 118 12.35 19.69 4.67
N LYS A 119 13.21 20.69 4.77
CA LYS A 119 12.96 21.94 5.47
C LYS A 119 12.86 23.09 4.45
N PRO A 120 11.65 23.51 4.07
CA PRO A 120 11.47 24.66 3.19
C PRO A 120 11.85 25.98 3.90
N PHE A 121 12.44 26.92 3.17
CA PHE A 121 12.66 28.29 3.61
C PHE A 121 11.51 29.16 3.10
N GLY A 122 10.45 29.28 3.90
CA GLY A 122 9.30 30.13 3.57
C GLY A 122 7.96 29.46 3.82
N GLU A 123 7.01 29.70 2.92
CA GLU A 123 5.67 29.12 3.01
C GLU A 123 5.72 27.60 2.83
N LYS A 124 4.77 26.90 3.46
CA LYS A 124 4.61 25.45 3.34
C LYS A 124 4.33 25.08 1.87
N PRO A 125 5.26 24.38 1.17
CA PRO A 125 5.04 23.95 -0.20
C PRO A 125 4.03 22.81 -0.28
N ASP A 126 3.29 22.73 -1.38
CA ASP A 126 2.41 21.59 -1.70
C ASP A 126 3.24 20.37 -2.09
N PHE A 127 3.33 19.40 -1.18
CA PHE A 127 4.12 18.20 -1.38
C PHE A 127 3.51 17.25 -2.42
N GLY A 128 2.18 17.26 -2.62
CA GLY A 128 1.54 16.50 -3.70
C GLY A 128 1.98 17.02 -5.07
N ASN A 129 2.10 18.34 -5.22
CA ASN A 129 2.64 18.94 -6.43
C ASN A 129 4.15 18.64 -6.62
N ILE A 130 4.94 18.59 -5.54
CA ILE A 130 6.35 18.15 -5.59
C ILE A 130 6.44 16.73 -6.14
N LEU A 131 5.65 15.78 -5.60
CA LEU A 131 5.63 14.39 -6.08
C LEU A 131 5.24 14.31 -7.56
N LYS A 132 4.25 15.10 -7.98
CA LYS A 132 3.84 15.18 -9.39
C LYS A 132 4.97 15.66 -10.31
N ILE A 133 5.70 16.71 -9.92
CA ILE A 133 6.86 17.21 -10.69
C ILE A 133 7.97 16.15 -10.73
N ALA A 134 8.18 15.45 -9.61
CA ALA A 134 9.13 14.34 -9.52
C ALA A 134 8.71 13.08 -10.31
N GLY A 135 7.54 13.08 -10.95
CA GLY A 135 7.06 12.01 -11.83
C GLY A 135 6.15 10.97 -11.20
N TYR A 136 5.69 11.18 -9.96
CA TYR A 136 4.73 10.27 -9.31
C TYR A 136 3.34 10.37 -9.95
N ASP A 137 2.67 9.22 -10.07
CA ASP A 137 1.31 9.17 -10.59
C ASP A 137 0.31 9.50 -9.47
N LYS A 138 -0.80 10.15 -9.81
CA LYS A 138 -1.81 10.52 -8.82
C LYS A 138 -2.46 9.32 -8.12
N HIS A 139 -2.43 8.11 -8.69
CA HIS A 139 -2.93 6.89 -8.07
C HIS A 139 -1.87 6.19 -7.19
N SER A 140 -0.63 6.67 -7.19
CA SER A 140 0.48 6.13 -6.38
C SER A 140 0.57 6.74 -4.99
N TYR A 141 -0.27 7.74 -4.68
CA TYR A 141 -0.32 8.34 -3.36
C TYR A 141 -1.71 8.88 -3.03
N GLN A 142 -1.96 9.10 -1.74
CA GLN A 142 -3.15 9.76 -1.22
C GLN A 142 -2.73 10.84 -0.22
N GLU A 143 -3.25 12.05 -0.40
CA GLU A 143 -3.11 13.13 0.57
C GLU A 143 -4.15 13.00 1.68
N ASP A 144 -3.74 13.24 2.92
CA ASP A 144 -4.64 13.37 4.05
C ASP A 144 -5.03 14.84 4.30
N THR A 145 -5.99 15.06 5.19
CA THR A 145 -6.50 16.41 5.53
C THR A 145 -5.50 17.28 6.29
N ALA A 146 -4.44 16.71 6.87
CA ALA A 146 -3.37 17.45 7.53
C ALA A 146 -2.22 17.83 6.57
N GLY A 147 -2.30 17.38 5.31
CA GLY A 147 -1.28 17.56 4.30
C GLY A 147 -0.15 16.54 4.39
N GLY A 148 -0.37 15.42 5.07
CA GLY A 148 0.45 14.22 4.97
C GLY A 148 0.12 13.44 3.70
N ILE A 149 1.05 12.58 3.30
CA ILE A 149 0.94 11.73 2.11
C ILE A 149 1.11 10.28 2.51
N ARG A 150 0.33 9.39 1.91
CA ARG A 150 0.49 7.94 2.02
C ARG A 150 0.78 7.36 0.65
N ILE A 151 1.75 6.46 0.56
CA ILE A 151 2.08 5.80 -0.71
C ILE A 151 1.20 4.57 -0.92
N LEU A 152 0.77 4.38 -2.18
CA LEU A 152 -0.15 3.33 -2.60
C LEU A 152 0.46 2.50 -3.74
N ILE A 153 0.30 1.18 -3.67
CA ILE A 153 0.54 0.27 -4.80
C ILE A 153 -0.80 -0.37 -5.16
N GLY A 154 -1.31 -0.09 -6.37
CA GLY A 154 -2.60 -0.62 -6.82
C GLY A 154 -3.78 -0.20 -5.93
N GLY A 155 -3.72 0.98 -5.31
CA GLY A 155 -4.74 1.50 -4.39
C GLY A 155 -4.65 0.97 -2.96
N VAL A 156 -3.63 0.16 -2.63
CA VAL A 156 -3.40 -0.37 -1.29
C VAL A 156 -2.22 0.33 -0.65
N LYS A 157 -2.37 0.73 0.61
CA LYS A 157 -1.33 1.46 1.34
C LYS A 157 -0.07 0.61 1.53
N VAL A 158 1.08 1.26 1.40
CA VAL A 158 2.37 0.71 1.79
C VAL A 158 2.68 1.19 3.19
N GLU A 159 2.72 0.26 4.13
CA GLU A 159 2.87 0.56 5.55
C GLU A 159 4.25 1.16 5.81
N GLY A 160 4.28 2.24 6.60
CA GLY A 160 5.51 3.00 6.87
C GLY A 160 5.91 3.96 5.75
N CYS A 161 5.33 3.86 4.54
CA CYS A 161 5.64 4.76 3.43
C CYS A 161 4.66 5.93 3.33
N GLY A 162 5.19 7.13 3.44
CA GLY A 162 4.43 8.35 3.43
C GLY A 162 5.28 9.54 3.85
N VAL A 163 4.61 10.68 3.95
CA VAL A 163 5.22 11.95 4.34
C VAL A 163 4.34 12.60 5.39
N THR A 164 4.94 13.09 6.46
CA THR A 164 4.29 13.92 7.47
C THR A 164 4.91 15.31 7.46
N TYR A 165 4.15 16.31 7.91
CA TYR A 165 4.64 17.68 8.06
C TYR A 165 4.41 18.15 9.48
N GLU A 166 5.50 18.27 10.24
CA GLU A 166 5.49 18.66 11.65
C GLU A 166 6.59 19.69 11.89
N ASP A 167 6.31 20.71 12.70
CA ASP A 167 7.26 21.78 13.09
C ASP A 167 8.04 22.43 11.93
N GLY A 168 7.38 22.58 10.77
CA GLY A 168 7.97 23.23 9.61
C GLY A 168 8.83 22.31 8.73
N VAL A 169 8.89 21.01 9.03
CA VAL A 169 9.74 20.03 8.34
C VAL A 169 8.87 18.90 7.81
N TYR A 170 9.13 18.50 6.56
CA TYR A 170 8.62 17.27 6.01
C TYR A 170 9.56 16.12 6.37
N THR A 171 9.00 15.04 6.90
CA THR A 171 9.74 13.81 7.18
C THR A 171 9.00 12.63 6.59
N GLY A 172 9.71 11.64 6.08
CA GLY A 172 9.01 10.46 5.58
C GLY A 172 9.90 9.47 4.85
N THR A 173 9.22 8.41 4.40
CA THR A 173 9.76 7.32 3.60
C THR A 173 8.98 7.28 2.29
N LEU A 174 9.68 7.42 1.16
CA LEU A 174 9.07 7.41 -0.16
C LEU A 174 9.61 6.26 -0.99
N ILE A 175 8.70 5.64 -1.72
CA ILE A 175 9.01 4.68 -2.79
C ILE A 175 8.26 5.11 -4.04
N ASN A 176 8.75 4.76 -5.24
CA ASN A 176 8.04 5.03 -6.49
C ASN A 176 7.44 3.73 -7.08
N PRO A 177 6.12 3.49 -6.91
CA PRO A 177 5.46 2.31 -7.44
C PRO A 177 5.57 2.12 -8.96
N GLN A 178 5.81 3.18 -9.73
CA GLN A 178 5.94 3.07 -11.19
C GLN A 178 7.21 2.35 -11.64
N GLN A 179 8.25 2.39 -10.80
CA GLN A 179 9.52 1.71 -11.07
C GLN A 179 9.49 0.25 -10.58
N ALA A 180 8.37 -0.20 -10.01
CA ALA A 180 8.24 -1.54 -9.47
C ALA A 180 8.14 -2.59 -10.58
N THR A 181 8.90 -3.67 -10.43
CA THR A 181 8.65 -4.92 -11.14
C THR A 181 7.60 -5.71 -10.37
N LEU A 182 6.48 -6.03 -11.02
CA LEU A 182 5.34 -6.70 -10.39
C LEU A 182 5.37 -8.20 -10.66
N LYS A 183 5.29 -8.99 -9.58
CA LYS A 183 5.26 -10.46 -9.63
C LYS A 183 4.00 -10.99 -8.97
N TYR A 184 3.16 -11.67 -9.75
CA TYR A 184 1.94 -12.30 -9.23
C TYR A 184 2.27 -13.68 -8.65
N VAL A 185 1.95 -13.84 -7.37
CA VAL A 185 2.14 -15.08 -6.61
C VAL A 185 0.83 -15.50 -5.95
N GLY A 186 0.74 -16.77 -5.55
CA GLY A 186 -0.40 -17.24 -4.76
C GLY A 186 -0.37 -16.58 -3.38
N LEU A 187 -1.49 -16.01 -2.96
CA LEU A 187 -1.66 -15.37 -1.65
C LEU A 187 -2.64 -16.17 -0.80
N ILE A 188 -2.37 -16.23 0.50
CA ILE A 188 -3.36 -16.67 1.47
C ILE A 188 -4.48 -15.63 1.55
N ASP A 189 -5.69 -16.07 1.88
CA ASP A 189 -6.81 -15.17 2.11
C ASP A 189 -6.83 -14.62 3.55
N PRO A 190 -7.64 -13.59 3.85
CA PRO A 190 -7.74 -13.00 5.18
C PRO A 190 -8.11 -14.00 6.29
N VAL A 191 -8.85 -15.06 5.97
CA VAL A 191 -9.24 -16.12 6.93
C VAL A 191 -8.01 -16.91 7.36
N ASN A 192 -7.23 -17.37 6.39
CA ASN A 192 -6.01 -18.11 6.67
C ASN A 192 -4.97 -17.23 7.38
N ALA A 193 -4.91 -15.94 7.08
CA ALA A 193 -4.08 -15.00 7.82
C ALA A 193 -4.47 -14.90 9.31
N LEU A 194 -5.78 -14.82 9.61
CA LEU A 194 -6.27 -14.84 10.98
C LEU A 194 -6.00 -16.16 11.70
N LEU A 195 -6.13 -17.30 11.01
CA LEU A 195 -5.80 -18.61 11.58
C LEU A 195 -4.31 -18.71 11.93
N ASN A 196 -3.42 -18.22 11.06
CA ASN A 196 -1.99 -18.15 11.34
C ASN A 196 -1.69 -17.25 12.54
N PHE A 197 -2.37 -16.10 12.64
CA PHE A 197 -2.27 -15.22 13.80
C PHE A 197 -2.74 -15.91 15.09
N ALA A 198 -3.86 -16.64 15.07
CA ALA A 198 -4.34 -17.37 16.23
C ALA A 198 -3.37 -18.49 16.66
N ASP A 199 -2.81 -19.23 15.70
CA ASP A 199 -1.78 -20.24 15.98
C ASP A 199 -0.52 -19.60 16.59
N TYR A 200 -0.13 -18.43 16.10
CA TYR A 200 0.96 -17.65 16.69
C TYR A 200 0.63 -17.19 18.11
N ALA A 201 -0.56 -16.64 18.34
CA ALA A 201 -0.99 -16.11 19.63
C ALA A 201 -1.05 -17.19 20.72
N ASP A 202 -1.50 -18.40 20.36
CA ASP A 202 -1.51 -19.56 21.24
C ASP A 202 -0.08 -20.00 21.59
N LYS A 203 0.79 -20.18 20.58
CA LYS A 203 2.20 -20.56 20.78
C LYS A 203 3.01 -19.53 21.58
N ALA A 204 2.74 -18.25 21.36
CA ALA A 204 3.39 -17.15 22.06
C ALA A 204 2.76 -16.86 23.44
N GLY A 205 1.69 -17.56 23.83
CA GLY A 205 1.06 -17.42 25.13
C GLY A 205 0.42 -16.04 25.35
N LEU A 206 -0.07 -15.40 24.29
CA LEU A 206 -0.59 -14.02 24.35
C LEU A 206 -1.94 -13.92 25.08
N GLY A 207 -2.56 -15.06 25.41
CA GLY A 207 -3.88 -15.16 26.00
C GLY A 207 -4.97 -14.63 25.06
N ALA A 208 -6.16 -14.38 25.60
CA ALA A 208 -7.30 -13.93 24.80
C ALA A 208 -7.01 -12.62 24.04
N GLN A 209 -7.37 -12.59 22.76
CA GLN A 209 -7.21 -11.45 21.85
C GLN A 209 -8.57 -11.05 21.29
N ALA A 210 -8.83 -9.75 21.23
CA ALA A 210 -9.96 -9.21 20.50
C ALA A 210 -9.45 -8.48 19.26
N VAL A 211 -9.74 -9.03 18.07
CA VAL A 211 -9.37 -8.46 16.77
C VAL A 211 -10.40 -7.42 16.38
N THR A 212 -9.95 -6.18 16.18
CA THR A 212 -10.78 -5.01 15.87
C THR A 212 -10.71 -4.61 14.40
N SER A 213 -9.61 -4.93 13.70
CA SER A 213 -9.51 -4.73 12.25
C SER A 213 -8.56 -5.74 11.59
N VAL A 214 -8.85 -6.07 10.34
CA VAL A 214 -7.97 -6.79 9.43
C VAL A 214 -7.89 -6.00 8.13
N GLU A 215 -6.74 -5.37 7.88
CA GLU A 215 -6.51 -4.52 6.72
C GLU A 215 -5.53 -5.17 5.76
N SER A 216 -5.80 -5.07 4.46
CA SER A 216 -4.83 -5.45 3.42
C SER A 216 -3.88 -4.29 3.19
N ILE A 217 -2.58 -4.56 3.25
CA ILE A 217 -1.51 -3.56 3.14
C ILE A 217 -0.34 -4.15 2.34
N TYR A 218 0.64 -3.32 2.03
CA TYR A 218 1.98 -3.77 1.69
C TYR A 218 2.91 -3.58 2.88
N ALA A 219 3.70 -4.59 3.22
CA ALA A 219 4.85 -4.46 4.10
C ALA A 219 6.09 -4.24 3.23
N LEU A 220 6.89 -3.23 3.57
CA LEU A 220 8.16 -2.99 2.90
C LEU A 220 9.26 -3.78 3.62
N GLU A 221 9.94 -4.66 2.90
CA GLU A 221 11.13 -5.35 3.36
C GLU A 221 12.32 -4.89 2.52
N GLN A 222 13.41 -4.52 3.20
CA GLN A 222 14.66 -4.18 2.53
C GLN A 222 15.55 -5.42 2.55
N GLU A 223 15.71 -6.08 1.39
CA GLU A 223 16.57 -7.25 1.27
C GLU A 223 17.96 -6.89 0.73
N GLY A 224 18.98 -7.15 1.54
CA GLY A 224 20.36 -7.32 1.10
C GLY A 224 21.12 -6.05 0.69
N LEU A 225 22.32 -6.27 0.13
CA LEU A 225 23.30 -5.25 -0.25
C LEU A 225 22.95 -4.49 -1.55
N PHE A 226 21.87 -4.85 -2.24
CA PHE A 226 21.62 -4.47 -3.63
C PHE A 226 20.71 -3.26 -3.84
N LYS A 227 20.32 -2.53 -2.78
CA LYS A 227 19.42 -1.36 -2.87
C LYS A 227 18.10 -1.69 -3.60
N VAL A 228 17.58 -2.89 -3.40
CA VAL A 228 16.27 -3.30 -3.89
C VAL A 228 15.35 -3.44 -2.68
N LEU A 229 14.18 -2.83 -2.79
CA LEU A 229 13.12 -2.92 -1.79
C LEU A 229 12.05 -3.85 -2.31
N THR A 230 11.53 -4.70 -1.44
CA THR A 230 10.44 -5.61 -1.75
C THR A 230 9.22 -5.18 -0.96
N ALA A 231 8.19 -4.70 -1.65
CA ALA A 231 6.88 -4.49 -1.07
C ALA A 231 6.05 -5.76 -1.24
N GLU A 232 5.81 -6.47 -0.14
CA GLU A 232 5.03 -7.70 -0.11
C GLU A 232 3.60 -7.45 0.40
N PRO A 233 2.57 -8.05 -0.23
CA PRO A 233 1.22 -8.02 0.32
C PRO A 233 1.17 -8.65 1.71
N ALA A 234 0.50 -8.00 2.63
CA ALA A 234 0.35 -8.45 4.01
C ALA A 234 -1.03 -8.07 4.58
N TYR A 235 -1.37 -8.70 5.70
CA TYR A 235 -2.55 -8.37 6.50
C TYR A 235 -2.11 -7.73 7.82
N LYS A 236 -2.55 -6.49 8.05
CA LYS A 236 -2.43 -5.84 9.35
C LYS A 236 -3.62 -6.23 10.21
N ILE A 237 -3.36 -7.03 11.23
CA ILE A 237 -4.37 -7.48 12.21
C ILE A 237 -4.22 -6.60 13.45
N THR A 238 -5.19 -5.72 13.67
CA THR A 238 -5.24 -4.87 14.87
C THR A 238 -6.03 -5.60 15.95
N SER A 239 -5.44 -5.71 17.13
CA SER A 239 -6.09 -6.24 18.33
C SER A 239 -6.23 -5.18 19.40
N ASN A 240 -6.97 -5.51 20.47
CA ASN A 240 -7.08 -4.70 21.68
C ASN A 240 -5.75 -4.44 22.41
N LYS A 241 -4.67 -5.16 22.10
CA LYS A 241 -3.35 -4.98 22.72
C LYS A 241 -2.34 -4.32 21.80
N THR A 242 -2.25 -4.79 20.56
CA THR A 242 -1.27 -4.33 19.57
C THR A 242 -1.71 -4.74 18.16
N ALA A 243 -0.94 -4.35 17.15
CA ALA A 243 -1.10 -4.83 15.78
C ALA A 243 -0.05 -5.90 15.42
N TYR A 244 -0.40 -6.73 14.45
CA TYR A 244 0.46 -7.77 13.89
C TYR A 244 0.43 -7.70 12.37
N LEU A 245 1.53 -8.06 11.75
CA LEU A 245 1.62 -8.25 10.31
C LEU A 245 1.64 -9.74 9.99
N VAL A 246 0.77 -10.17 9.08
CA VAL A 246 0.80 -11.52 8.52
C VAL A 246 1.13 -11.41 7.04
N ALA A 247 2.29 -11.93 6.64
CA ALA A 247 2.71 -11.93 5.24
C ALA A 247 1.71 -12.76 4.41
N ALA A 248 1.15 -12.18 3.35
CA ALA A 248 0.14 -12.89 2.55
C ALA A 248 0.76 -13.97 1.65
N VAL A 249 2.08 -13.92 1.42
CA VAL A 249 2.82 -14.90 0.62
C VAL A 249 3.16 -16.15 1.45
N SER A 250 3.76 -15.96 2.63
CA SER A 250 4.28 -17.05 3.46
C SER A 250 3.36 -17.44 4.63
N GLY A 251 2.48 -16.54 5.06
CA GLY A 251 1.69 -16.69 6.28
C GLY A 251 2.47 -16.42 7.58
N GLU A 252 3.72 -15.96 7.48
CA GLU A 252 4.54 -15.60 8.65
C GLU A 252 3.91 -14.44 9.42
N VAL A 253 3.92 -14.54 10.75
CA VAL A 253 3.37 -13.53 11.67
C VAL A 253 4.50 -12.78 12.37
N LYS A 254 4.51 -11.46 12.26
CA LYS A 254 5.44 -10.55 12.93
C LYS A 254 4.67 -9.54 13.79
N ILE A 255 5.22 -9.17 14.95
CA ILE A 255 4.64 -8.07 15.75
C ILE A 255 4.83 -6.77 14.98
N TYR A 256 3.76 -5.99 14.86
CA TYR A 256 3.85 -4.66 14.27
C TYR A 256 4.38 -3.68 15.31
N VAL A 257 5.55 -3.10 15.04
CA VAL A 257 6.12 -2.02 15.84
C VAL A 257 6.00 -0.77 14.98
N ASN A 258 5.25 0.23 15.43
CA ASN A 258 5.28 1.56 14.84
C ASN A 258 6.67 2.13 15.13
N SER A 259 7.56 2.10 14.14
CA SER A 259 8.82 2.83 14.16
C SER A 259 8.59 4.25 13.69
#